data_AF-A0A2J7TD28-F1
#
_entry.id   AF-A0A2J7TD28-F1
#
_cell.length_a   1.000
_cell.length_b   1.000
_cell.length_c   1.000
_cell.angle_alpha   90.00
_cell.angle_beta   90.00
_cell.angle_gamma   90.00
#
_symmetry.space_group_name_H-M   'P 1'
#
loop_
_entity.id
_entity.type
_entity.pdbx_description
1 polymer ?
#
loop_
_entity_poly.entity_id
_entity_poly.type
_entity_poly.pdbx_seq_one_letter_code
_entity_poly.pdbx_strand_id
1 'polypeptide(L)' 'MAQSSDGAGVRPRAGVNDFPHTGFVRLTSVLGPIGPIPVGRSTWWAGVKSGRFPKPVKLGPRTTVWRVEDIWALIERGAS' A
#
# COMPACT_ATOMS: atom_id res chain seq x y z
N MET A 1 3.75 44.37 7.29
CA MET A 1 2.59 43.51 7.56
C MET A 1 2.91 42.13 7.02
N ALA A 2 3.34 41.24 7.90
CA ALA A 2 3.67 39.87 7.57
C ALA A 2 2.37 39.07 7.40
N GLN A 3 2.20 38.41 6.26
CA GLN A 3 1.21 37.34 6.11
C GLN A 3 1.96 36.01 6.24
N SER A 4 2.19 35.62 7.50
CA SER A 4 2.39 34.21 7.83
C SER A 4 1.02 33.55 7.80
N SER A 5 0.86 32.55 6.95
CA SER A 5 -0.22 31.58 7.06
C SER A 5 0.37 30.24 6.73
N ASP A 6 0.86 29.62 7.80
CA ASP A 6 1.32 28.25 7.90
C ASP A 6 0.17 27.33 7.45
N GLY A 7 0.18 26.99 6.17
CA GLY A 7 -0.73 26.00 5.59
C GLY A 7 -0.14 24.62 5.78
N ALA A 8 -0.16 24.09 7.01
CA ALA A 8 0.03 22.67 7.25
C ALA A 8 -1.05 21.92 6.44
N GLY A 9 -0.67 21.51 5.23
CA GLY A 9 -1.55 20.83 4.29
C GLY A 9 -2.10 19.59 4.96
N VAL A 10 -3.36 19.67 5.39
CA VAL A 10 -4.21 18.52 5.61
C VAL A 10 -4.15 17.74 4.30
N ARG A 11 -3.30 16.72 4.24
CA ARG A 11 -3.26 15.83 3.08
C ARG A 11 -4.68 15.31 2.94
N PRO A 12 -5.34 15.48 1.78
CA PRO A 12 -6.66 14.89 1.56
C PRO A 12 -6.54 13.40 1.92
N ARG A 13 -7.54 12.87 2.62
CA ARG A 13 -7.62 11.42 2.89
C ARG A 13 -7.41 10.74 1.55
N ALA A 14 -6.26 10.10 1.36
CA ALA A 14 -5.91 9.43 0.11
C ALA A 14 -7.06 8.50 -0.23
N GLY A 15 -7.89 8.90 -1.21
CA GLY A 15 -8.85 8.00 -1.80
C GLY A 15 -8.06 6.88 -2.47
N VAL A 16 -8.73 5.78 -2.82
CA VAL A 16 -8.14 4.64 -3.55
C VAL A 16 -7.37 5.08 -4.82
N ASN A 17 -7.64 6.29 -5.34
CA ASN A 17 -6.95 6.92 -6.47
C ASN A 17 -5.51 7.39 -6.21
N ASP A 18 -5.01 7.43 -4.97
CA ASP A 18 -3.66 7.91 -4.65
C ASP A 18 -2.61 6.79 -4.50
N PHE A 19 -2.92 5.58 -4.97
CA PHE A 19 -1.94 4.49 -4.96
C PHE A 19 -0.92 4.68 -6.10
N PRO A 20 0.40 4.62 -5.82
CA PRO A 20 1.42 4.83 -6.84
C PRO A 20 1.32 3.79 -7.97
N HIS A 21 1.87 4.10 -9.15
CA HIS A 21 1.89 3.18 -10.30
C HIS A 21 3.19 2.37 -10.40
N THR A 22 4.28 2.84 -9.78
CA THR A 22 5.60 2.18 -9.84
C THR A 22 6.31 2.23 -8.48
N GLY A 23 7.24 1.30 -8.26
CA GLY A 23 8.17 1.34 -7.12
C GLY A 23 7.77 0.40 -5.98
N PHE A 24 7.99 0.83 -4.74
CA PHE A 24 7.83 -0.03 -3.55
C PHE A 24 6.92 0.59 -2.50
N VAL A 25 6.00 -0.22 -1.99
CA VAL A 25 5.05 0.16 -0.94
C VAL A 25 5.17 -0.72 0.30
N ARG A 26 4.75 -0.17 1.43
CA ARG A 26 4.69 -0.89 2.72
C ARG A 26 3.33 -1.55 2.90
N LEU A 27 3.27 -2.54 3.78
CA LEU A 27 2.03 -3.26 4.10
C LEU A 27 0.86 -2.32 4.44
N THR A 28 1.11 -1.26 5.22
CA THR A 28 0.08 -0.29 5.63
C THR A 28 -0.53 0.48 4.46
N SER A 29 0.21 0.65 3.36
CA SER A 29 -0.27 1.31 2.14
C SER A 29 -1.04 0.37 1.22
N VAL A 30 -0.90 -0.94 1.40
CA VAL A 30 -1.60 -1.97 0.60
C VAL A 30 -2.96 -2.31 1.22
N LEU A 31 -3.04 -2.35 2.55
CA LEU A 31 -4.24 -2.75 3.29
C LEU A 31 -5.23 -1.59 3.48
N GLY A 32 -6.53 -1.88 3.37
CA GLY A 32 -7.61 -0.95 3.71
C GLY A 32 -7.60 -0.57 5.19
N PRO A 33 -8.02 0.66 5.56
CA PRO A 33 -8.79 1.63 4.76
C PRO A 33 -7.96 2.62 3.93
N ILE A 34 -6.62 2.56 4.02
CA ILE A 34 -5.72 3.47 3.28
C ILE A 34 -5.41 2.92 1.90
N GLY A 35 -5.14 1.61 1.82
CA GLY A 35 -4.78 0.92 0.60
C GLY A 35 -5.96 0.30 -0.14
N PRO A 36 -5.71 -0.19 -1.37
CA PRO A 36 -6.75 -0.71 -2.26
C PRO A 36 -7.32 -2.07 -1.83
N ILE A 37 -6.67 -2.80 -0.93
CA ILE A 37 -7.05 -4.18 -0.60
C ILE A 37 -7.73 -4.24 0.78
N PRO A 38 -9.06 -4.48 0.85
CA PRO A 38 -9.83 -4.42 2.10
C PRO A 38 -9.68 -5.70 2.94
N VAL A 39 -8.43 -6.05 3.30
CA VAL A 39 -8.13 -7.21 4.16
C VAL A 39 -7.27 -6.82 5.35
N GLY A 40 -7.34 -7.62 6.42
CA GLY A 40 -6.48 -7.46 7.58
C GLY A 40 -5.05 -7.96 7.35
N ARG A 41 -4.12 -7.53 8.22
CA ARG A 41 -2.71 -7.96 8.19
C ARG A 41 -2.55 -9.48 8.25
N SER A 42 -3.32 -10.17 9.11
CA SER A 42 -3.27 -11.63 9.25
C SER A 42 -3.69 -12.34 7.97
N THR A 43 -4.78 -11.89 7.34
CA THR A 43 -5.24 -12.40 6.04
C THR A 43 -4.20 -12.19 4.96
N TRP A 44 -3.54 -11.02 4.95
CA TRP A 44 -2.44 -10.76 4.02
C TRP A 44 -1.29 -11.74 4.21
N TRP A 45 -0.80 -11.92 5.43
CA TRP A 45 0.30 -12.87 5.66
C TRP A 45 -0.08 -14.33 5.37
N ALA A 46 -1.32 -14.73 5.67
CA ALA A 46 -1.83 -16.04 5.31
C ALA A 46 -1.88 -16.23 3.79
N GLY A 47 -2.36 -15.23 3.05
CA GLY A 47 -2.39 -15.25 1.58
C GLY A 47 -1.00 -15.20 0.95
N VAL A 48 -0.04 -14.50 1.55
CA VAL A 48 1.37 -14.56 1.13
C VAL A 48 1.94 -15.97 1.32
N LYS A 49 1.62 -16.62 2.45
CA LYS A 49 2.06 -18.00 2.73
C LYS A 49 1.41 -19.02 1.80
N SER A 50 0.13 -18.84 1.46
CA SER A 50 -0.59 -19.72 0.54
C SER A 50 -0.31 -19.45 -0.94
N GLY A 51 0.39 -18.35 -1.26
CA GLY A 51 0.67 -17.94 -2.63
C GLY A 51 -0.44 -17.14 -3.33
N ARG A 52 -1.50 -16.76 -2.60
CA ARG A 52 -2.59 -15.89 -3.10
C ARG A 52 -2.14 -14.43 -3.27
N PHE A 53 -1.21 -13.97 -2.43
CA PHE A 53 -0.71 -12.59 -2.44
C PHE A 53 0.78 -12.53 -2.79
N PRO A 54 1.25 -11.40 -3.34
CA PRO A 54 2.64 -11.29 -3.79
C PRO A 54 3.63 -11.39 -2.64
N LYS A 55 4.79 -12.00 -2.95
CA LYS A 55 5.84 -12.22 -1.96
C LYS A 55 6.48 -10.88 -1.55
N PRO A 56 6.78 -10.70 -0.26
CA PRO A 56 7.49 -9.53 0.22
C PRO A 56 8.92 -9.47 -0.33
N VAL A 57 9.37 -8.27 -0.67
CA VAL A 57 10.76 -7.95 -0.99
C VAL A 57 11.42 -7.32 0.24
N LYS A 58 12.62 -7.79 0.61
CA LYS A 58 13.41 -7.17 1.68
C LYS A 58 14.32 -6.10 1.10
N LEU A 59 14.10 -4.84 1.48
CA LEU A 59 14.96 -3.71 1.12
C LEU A 59 16.10 -3.51 2.15
N GLY A 60 15.97 -4.10 3.34
CA GLY A 60 16.98 -4.06 4.37
C GLY A 60 16.61 -4.93 5.57
N PRO A 61 17.41 -4.90 6.67
CA PRO A 61 17.26 -5.82 7.80
C PRO A 61 15.87 -5.80 8.46
N ARG A 62 15.20 -4.65 8.46
CA ARG A 62 13.88 -4.43 9.08
C ARG A 62 12.82 -3.90 8.11
N THR A 63 13.13 -3.88 6.82
CA THR A 63 12.33 -3.18 5.81
C THR A 63 11.79 -4.17 4.79
N THR A 64 10.52 -4.50 4.98
CA THR A 64 9.75 -5.32 4.04
C THR A 64 8.85 -4.42 3.21
N VAL A 65 8.91 -4.60 1.90
CA VAL A 65 8.15 -3.85 0.90
C VAL A 65 7.53 -4.80 -0.11
N TRP A 66 6.56 -4.30 -0.86
CA TRP A 66 5.97 -4.96 -2.02
C TRP A 66 6.15 -4.07 -3.23
N ARG A 67 6.33 -4.70 -4.39
CA ARG A 67 6.32 -4.00 -5.67
C ARG A 67 4.90 -3.52 -5.94
N VAL A 68 4.79 -2.27 -6.35
CA VAL A 68 3.51 -1.66 -6.71
C VAL A 68 2.86 -2.41 -7.86
N GLU A 69 3.66 -2.84 -8.83
CA GLU A 69 3.24 -3.58 -10.01
C GLU A 69 2.59 -4.92 -9.63
N ASP A 70 3.13 -5.61 -8.62
CA ASP A 70 2.55 -6.87 -8.11
C ASP A 70 1.19 -6.66 -7.44
N ILE A 71 0.99 -5.51 -6.79
CA ILE A 71 -0.28 -5.15 -6.15
C ILE A 71 -1.33 -4.83 -7.21
N TRP A 72 -0.98 -4.05 -8.23
CA TRP A 72 -1.87 -3.80 -9.37
C TRP A 72 -2.25 -5.08 -10.09
N ALA A 73 -1.28 -5.95 -10.35
CA ALA A 73 -1.53 -7.23 -10.99
C ALA A 73 -2.43 -8.15 -10.15
N LEU A 74 -2.40 -8.04 -8.82
CA LEU A 74 -3.32 -8.75 -7.93
C LEU A 74 -4.75 -8.19 -8.04
N ILE A 75 -4.90 -6.88 -8.11
CA ILE A 75 -6.19 -6.21 -8.26
C ILE A 75 -6.82 -6.57 -9.62
N GLU A 76 -6.03 -6.49 -10.70
CA GLU A 76 -6.46 -6.81 -12.06
C GLU A 76 -6.87 -8.26 -12.25
N ARG A 77 -6.12 -9.20 -11.65
CA ARG A 77 -6.47 -10.64 -11.71
C ARG A 77 -7.77 -10.95 -10.98
N GLY A 78 -8.24 -10.05 -10.12
CA GLY A 78 -9.32 -10.32 -9.17
C GLY A 78 -8.83 -11.30 -8.11
N ALA A 79 -8.98 -10.95 -6.84
CA ALA A 79 -8.79 -11.91 -5.76
C ALA A 79 -9.88 -12.99 -5.86
N SER A 80 -9.64 -13.99 -6.73
CA SER A 80 -10.47 -15.20 -6.85
C SER A 80 -10.46 -15.97 -5.54
#